data_AF-A0A3D2R7Q6-F1
#
_entry.id   AF-A0A3D2R7Q6-F1
#
_cell.length_a   1.000
_cell.length_b   1.000
_cell.length_c   1.000
_cell.angle_alpha   90.00
_cell.angle_beta   90.00
_cell.angle_gamma   90.00
#
_symmetry.space_group_name_H-M   'P 1'
#
loop_
_entity.id
_entity.type
_entity.pdbx_description
1 polymer ?
#
loop_
_entity_poly.entity_id
_entity_poly.type
_entity_poly.pdbx_seq_one_letter_code
_entity_poly.pdbx_strand_id
1 'polypeptide(L)' 'MCDVDGNSSDDDDDFILDFAVPESSDFEDLIDDWDFISVSNTKIELIDISGGNGGTDYLTFERF' A
#
# COMPACT_ATOMS: atom_id res chain seq x y z
N MET A 1 6.42 11.99 -18.64
CA MET A 1 5.60 12.87 -17.79
C MET A 1 5.75 12.30 -16.41
N CYS A 2 6.32 13.08 -15.52
CA CYS A 2 6.63 12.75 -14.14
C CYS A 2 5.44 13.22 -13.29
N ASP A 3 4.61 12.29 -12.85
CA ASP A 3 3.88 12.47 -11.59
C ASP A 3 4.64 11.64 -10.55
N VAL A 4 5.36 12.39 -9.73
CA VAL A 4 6.01 11.95 -8.50
C VAL A 4 5.12 12.48 -7.38
N ASP A 5 3.90 11.97 -7.29
CA ASP A 5 3.06 12.17 -6.12
C ASP A 5 3.33 11.02 -5.12
N GLY A 6 4.60 10.65 -4.96
CA GLY A 6 5.06 10.04 -3.72
C GLY A 6 5.23 11.19 -2.74
N ASN A 7 4.49 11.17 -1.64
CA ASN A 7 4.74 12.04 -0.51
C ASN A 7 6.12 11.68 0.08
N SER A 8 7.17 12.17 -0.58
CA SER A 8 8.57 12.02 -0.23
C SER A 8 8.86 12.88 1.01
N SER A 9 8.43 12.44 2.18
CA SER A 9 9.25 12.63 3.36
C SER A 9 10.40 11.63 3.17
N ASP A 10 11.60 12.14 2.91
CA ASP A 10 12.81 11.38 2.50
C ASP A 10 13.33 10.35 3.55
N ASP A 11 12.48 9.84 4.44
CA ASP A 11 12.75 8.87 5.52
C ASP A 11 11.61 7.83 5.73
N ASP A 12 10.57 7.79 4.90
CA ASP A 12 9.42 6.89 5.11
C ASP A 12 9.71 5.47 4.55
N ASP A 13 9.64 4.45 5.43
CA ASP A 13 9.82 3.05 5.07
C ASP A 13 8.59 2.57 4.27
N ASP A 14 8.61 2.62 2.93
CA ASP A 14 7.49 2.15 2.10
C ASP A 14 7.38 0.60 2.10
N PHE A 15 6.16 0.07 2.21
CA PHE A 15 5.89 -1.37 2.13
C PHE A 15 5.42 -1.76 0.72
N ILE A 16 6.37 -2.20 -0.11
CA ILE A 16 6.05 -2.73 -1.43
C ILE A 16 5.42 -4.13 -1.29
N LEU A 17 4.17 -4.25 -1.70
CA LEU A 17 3.46 -5.52 -1.80
C LEU A 17 3.43 -5.99 -3.25
N ASP A 18 3.97 -7.18 -3.53
CA ASP A 18 4.00 -7.74 -4.89
C ASP A 18 3.56 -9.21 -4.88
N PHE A 19 2.61 -9.52 -5.75
CA PHE A 19 2.08 -10.86 -5.95
C PHE A 19 2.27 -11.29 -7.40
N ALA A 20 2.82 -12.48 -7.62
CA ALA A 20 2.87 -13.09 -8.95
C ALA A 20 1.50 -13.66 -9.37
N VAL A 21 0.51 -12.79 -9.56
CA VAL A 21 -0.87 -13.13 -9.95
C VAL A 21 -1.22 -12.54 -11.31
N PRO A 22 -2.19 -13.12 -12.05
CA PRO A 22 -2.70 -12.53 -13.29
C PRO A 22 -3.43 -11.20 -13.03
N GLU A 23 -3.51 -10.31 -14.03
CA GLU A 23 -4.28 -9.05 -13.96
C GLU A 23 -5.79 -9.24 -13.72
N SER A 24 -6.31 -10.45 -13.94
CA SER A 24 -7.70 -10.78 -13.63
C SER A 24 -7.89 -11.27 -12.18
N SER A 25 -6.85 -11.20 -11.35
CA SER A 25 -6.89 -11.63 -9.96
C SER A 25 -7.47 -10.53 -9.10
N ASP A 26 -8.33 -10.90 -8.15
CA ASP A 26 -8.83 -9.97 -7.13
C ASP A 26 -7.71 -9.40 -6.22
N PHE A 27 -6.49 -9.95 -6.31
CA PHE A 27 -5.31 -9.47 -5.59
C PHE A 27 -4.42 -8.51 -6.40
N GLU A 28 -4.73 -8.26 -7.68
CA GLU A 28 -3.90 -7.37 -8.49
C GLU A 28 -3.95 -5.93 -7.99
N ASP A 29 -5.13 -5.45 -7.58
CA ASP A 29 -5.34 -4.14 -6.95
C ASP A 29 -4.58 -3.96 -5.61
N LEU A 30 -3.93 -5.01 -5.08
CA LEU A 30 -3.11 -4.92 -3.86
C LEU A 30 -1.61 -4.75 -4.16
N ILE A 31 -1.19 -4.84 -5.42
CA ILE A 31 0.21 -4.72 -5.83
C ILE A 31 0.56 -3.23 -5.91
N ASP A 32 1.08 -2.68 -4.81
CA ASP A 32 1.34 -1.24 -4.70
C ASP A 32 2.47 -0.90 -3.71
N ASP A 33 2.85 0.38 -3.62
CA ASP A 33 3.73 0.94 -2.59
C ASP A 33 2.95 1.50 -1.39
N TRP A 34 2.62 0.60 -0.46
CA TRP A 34 1.75 0.93 0.67
C TRP A 34 2.47 1.72 1.78
N ASP A 35 1.78 2.71 2.34
CA ASP A 35 2.19 3.49 3.50
C ASP A 35 1.81 2.80 4.83
N PHE A 36 2.66 2.90 5.86
CA PHE A 36 2.32 2.41 7.19
C PHE A 36 1.40 3.38 7.96
N ILE A 37 0.25 2.88 8.43
CA ILE A 37 -0.55 3.57 9.45
C ILE A 37 -0.06 3.19 10.86
N SER A 38 0.08 1.89 11.13
CA SER A 38 0.44 1.40 12.46
C SER A 38 1.10 0.01 12.42
N VAL A 39 2.03 -0.22 13.36
CA VAL A 39 2.71 -1.50 13.53
C VAL A 39 2.71 -1.91 15.00
N SER A 40 2.33 -3.15 15.26
CA SER A 40 2.38 -3.77 16.58
C SER A 40 2.79 -5.25 16.46
N ASN A 41 3.02 -5.90 17.60
CA ASN A 41 3.44 -7.31 17.63
C ASN A 41 2.42 -8.30 17.01
N THR A 42 1.17 -7.88 16.86
CA THR A 42 0.05 -8.72 16.42
C THR A 42 -0.74 -8.12 15.26
N LYS A 43 -0.46 -6.87 14.87
CA LYS A 43 -1.22 -6.14 13.85
C LYS A 43 -0.33 -5.17 13.06
N ILE A 44 -0.51 -5.15 11.75
CA ILE A 44 0.04 -4.14 10.83
C ILE A 44 -1.13 -3.54 10.05
N GLU A 45 -1.20 -2.21 9.99
CA GLU A 45 -2.21 -1.46 9.24
C GLU A 45 -1.50 -0.57 8.21
N LEU A 46 -1.95 -0.65 6.96
CA LEU A 46 -1.39 0.06 5.82
C LEU A 46 -2.49 0.82 5.06
N ILE A 47 -2.08 1.87 4.34
CA ILE A 47 -2.94 2.69 3.48
C ILE A 47 -2.31 2.85 2.11
N ASP A 48 -3.14 2.86 1.08
CA ASP A 48 -2.80 3.38 -0.23
C ASP A 48 -3.73 4.56 -0.58
N ILE A 49 -3.13 5.61 -1.14
CA ILE A 49 -3.84 6.79 -1.63
C ILE A 49 -3.50 6.95 -3.11
N SER A 50 -4.21 6.20 -3.95
CA SER A 50 -4.16 6.40 -5.40
C SER A 50 -4.37 7.87 -5.82
N GLY A 51 -3.45 8.39 -6.63
CA GLY A 51 -3.50 9.76 -7.14
C GLY A 51 -4.70 10.03 -8.07
N GLY A 52 -5.25 11.25 -8.01
CA GLY A 52 -6.24 11.78 -8.95
C GLY A 52 -7.64 11.16 -8.89
N ASN A 53 -8.59 11.77 -8.16
CA ASN A 53 -9.97 11.26 -7.98
C ASN A 53 -10.08 9.79 -7.50
N GLY A 54 -8.95 9.16 -7.19
CA GLY A 54 -8.79 7.78 -6.77
C GLY A 54 -9.30 7.56 -5.36
N GLY A 55 -9.62 6.30 -5.08
CA GLY A 55 -10.07 5.86 -3.76
C GLY A 55 -8.93 5.85 -2.75
N THR A 56 -9.28 5.51 -1.52
CA THR A 56 -8.31 5.22 -0.47
C THR A 56 -8.56 3.79 -0.02
N ASP A 57 -7.52 2.97 -0.07
CA ASP A 57 -7.58 1.57 0.30
C ASP A 57 -6.85 1.31 1.61
N TYR A 58 -7.30 0.29 2.34
CA TYR A 58 -6.78 -0.06 3.66
C TYR A 58 -6.49 -1.55 3.74
N LEU A 59 -5.27 -1.89 4.13
CA LEU A 59 -4.85 -3.28 4.33
C LEU A 59 -4.50 -3.53 5.80
N THR A 60 -4.94 -4.67 6.33
CA THR A 60 -4.69 -5.06 7.72
C THR A 60 -4.23 -6.50 7.80
N PHE A 61 -3.04 -6.70 8.37
CA PHE A 61 -2.52 -8.03 8.71
C PHE A 61 -2.65 -8.25 10.21
N GLU A 62 -3.27 -9.37 10.61
CA GLU A 62 -3.42 -9.75 12.01
C GLU A 62 -2.87 -11.15 12.27
N ARG A 63 -2.22 -11.32 13.42
CA ARG A 63 -1.76 -12.63 13.92
C ARG A 63 -2.27 -12.86 15.34
N PHE A 64 -2.95 -13.99 15.51
CA PHE A 64 -3.51 -14.47 16.78
C PHE A 64 -2.67 -15.58 17.41
#